data_AF-A0A5Q4ZBT1-F1
#
_entry.id   AF-A0A5Q4ZBT1-F1
#
_cell.length_a   1.000
_cell.length_b   1.000
_cell.length_c   1.000
_cell.angle_alpha   90.00
_cell.angle_beta   90.00
_cell.angle_gamma   90.00
#
_symmetry.space_group_name_H-M   'P 1'
#
loop_
_entity.id
_entity.type
_entity.pdbx_description
1 polymer ?
#
loop_
_entity_poly.entity_id
_entity_poly.type
_entity_poly.pdbx_seq_one_letter_code
_entity_poly.pdbx_strand_id
1 'polypeptide(L)'
;MAVPFKNIPSGDQIRVPLFYAEVDNSQANTATQSQRALIIGQITTAGTGTPNTPTICQGKSDAKTVGGPGSMLALMTAAYRDSDDFGELWYLPLADDGSAVAANGSINFTAAATAVGVLFLYLAGQLVTQNVNASLTPAQLATALVATVNAASDLPVTAAVDGTTTSKVNFTAKNTVDATFTRTAAGDYSISLRETDVQAFQGQATAAAAASDVAAAAASAAVTAIKTLK
;
A
#
# COMPACT_ATOMS: atom_id res chain seq x y z
N MET A 1 3.66 -12.88 39.10
CA MET A 1 3.44 -14.35 39.09
C MET A 1 4.74 -14.97 39.54
N ALA A 2 4.79 -15.70 40.66
CA ALA A 2 6.03 -16.34 41.13
C ALA A 2 6.58 -17.25 40.02
N VAL A 3 7.90 -17.31 39.80
CA VAL A 3 8.56 -18.22 38.85
C VAL A 3 9.11 -19.40 39.64
N PRO A 4 8.44 -20.55 39.62
CA PRO A 4 8.77 -21.67 40.46
C PRO A 4 9.11 -22.86 39.53
N PHE A 5 10.02 -23.76 39.78
CA PHE A 5 10.46 -24.41 40.99
C PHE A 5 11.74 -25.13 40.57
N LYS A 6 12.76 -25.15 41.42
CA LYS A 6 13.92 -25.98 41.17
C LYS A 6 13.62 -27.41 41.66
N ASN A 7 12.72 -28.14 40.96
CA ASN A 7 11.88 -29.33 41.33
C ASN A 7 12.56 -30.50 42.05
N ILE A 8 13.11 -30.13 43.16
CA ILE A 8 13.30 -30.92 44.33
C ILE A 8 12.56 -30.10 45.38
N PRO A 9 11.83 -30.73 46.32
CA PRO A 9 11.23 -29.99 47.40
C PRO A 9 12.31 -29.25 48.19
N SER A 10 12.02 -27.99 48.44
CA SER A 10 12.80 -27.15 49.34
C SER A 10 12.58 -27.64 50.78
N GLY A 11 13.41 -28.57 51.25
CA GLY A 11 13.33 -29.17 52.58
C GLY A 11 13.17 -30.71 52.60
N ASP A 12 13.20 -31.31 53.79
CA ASP A 12 13.42 -32.75 54.11
C ASP A 12 12.26 -33.73 53.77
N GLN A 13 11.54 -33.54 52.65
CA GLN A 13 10.20 -34.13 52.43
C GLN A 13 10.04 -35.18 51.29
N ILE A 14 11.09 -35.67 50.61
CA ILE A 14 10.95 -36.79 49.63
C ILE A 14 11.04 -38.16 50.32
N ARG A 15 10.00 -38.99 50.19
CA ARG A 15 9.94 -40.35 50.80
C ARG A 15 9.58 -41.49 49.84
N VAL A 16 9.33 -41.22 48.56
CA VAL A 16 8.90 -42.21 47.55
C VAL A 16 9.84 -42.20 46.33
N PRO A 17 10.35 -43.36 45.88
CA PRO A 17 11.29 -43.42 44.76
C PRO A 17 10.57 -43.46 43.41
N LEU A 18 11.06 -42.70 42.41
CA LEU A 18 11.06 -43.04 40.97
C LEU A 18 11.75 -41.96 40.12
N PHE A 19 11.12 -40.80 39.84
CA PHE A 19 11.74 -39.69 39.08
C PHE A 19 10.98 -38.36 39.23
N TYR A 20 11.72 -37.25 39.32
CA TYR A 20 11.20 -35.87 39.33
C TYR A 20 11.99 -35.01 38.33
N ALA A 21 11.33 -34.07 37.65
CA ALA A 21 11.95 -33.16 36.68
C ALA A 21 11.43 -31.71 36.83
N GLU A 22 12.32 -30.75 36.61
CA GLU A 22 12.05 -29.30 36.53
C GLU A 22 12.39 -28.72 35.15
N VAL A 23 11.71 -27.62 34.82
CA VAL A 23 11.97 -26.82 33.62
C VAL A 23 12.32 -25.40 34.06
N ASP A 24 13.57 -25.01 33.86
CA ASP A 24 14.10 -23.68 34.17
C ASP A 24 14.05 -22.78 32.92
N ASN A 25 13.21 -21.76 32.97
CA ASN A 25 13.05 -20.78 31.89
C ASN A 25 14.08 -19.63 31.98
N SER A 26 15.07 -19.69 32.88
CA SER A 26 16.11 -18.65 33.07
C SER A 26 16.97 -18.41 31.83
N GLN A 27 17.14 -19.42 30.99
CA GLN A 27 17.82 -19.34 29.69
C GLN A 27 16.86 -19.38 28.51
N ALA A 28 15.54 -19.30 28.75
CA ALA A 28 14.62 -19.20 27.65
C ALA A 28 14.74 -17.84 26.98
N ASN A 29 14.74 -17.84 25.66
CA ASN A 29 14.80 -16.61 24.89
C ASN A 29 13.49 -15.83 25.07
N THR A 30 13.51 -14.82 25.93
CA THR A 30 12.40 -13.88 26.17
C THR A 30 12.41 -12.68 25.22
N ALA A 31 13.23 -12.71 24.16
CA ALA A 31 13.28 -11.63 23.18
C ALA A 31 11.96 -11.54 22.40
N THR A 32 11.03 -10.71 22.89
CA THR A 32 9.92 -10.20 22.11
C THR A 32 10.47 -9.09 21.21
N GLN A 33 10.62 -9.37 19.92
CA GLN A 33 10.94 -8.33 18.95
C GLN A 33 9.63 -7.69 18.48
N SER A 34 9.43 -6.41 18.78
CA SER A 34 8.32 -5.67 18.15
C SER A 34 8.67 -5.49 16.67
N GLN A 35 7.95 -6.19 15.80
CA GLN A 35 8.09 -6.06 14.36
C GLN A 35 7.19 -4.92 13.91
N ARG A 36 7.81 -3.76 13.63
CA ARG A 36 7.12 -2.58 13.14
C ARG A 36 7.25 -2.51 11.63
N ALA A 37 6.14 -2.40 10.94
CA ALA A 37 6.10 -2.11 9.51
C ALA A 37 5.79 -0.63 9.26
N LEU A 38 6.39 -0.07 8.21
CA LEU A 38 6.07 1.26 7.72
C LEU A 38 5.65 1.16 6.25
N ILE A 39 4.46 1.69 5.94
CA ILE A 39 3.97 1.86 4.57
C ILE A 39 4.09 3.32 4.19
N ILE A 40 4.84 3.59 3.14
CA ILE A 40 4.93 4.92 2.54
C ILE A 40 4.04 4.89 1.31
N GLY A 41 3.06 5.80 1.24
CA GLY A 41 2.09 5.80 0.16
C GLY A 41 1.52 7.18 -0.10
N GLN A 42 1.21 7.43 -1.36
CA GLN A 42 0.57 8.67 -1.76
C GLN A 42 -0.88 8.73 -1.30
N ILE A 43 -1.31 9.92 -0.91
CA ILE A 43 -2.67 10.22 -0.52
C ILE A 43 -3.36 11.05 -1.61
N THR A 44 -4.67 10.95 -1.66
CA THR A 44 -5.50 11.79 -2.54
C THR A 44 -6.02 13.00 -1.78
N THR A 45 -6.56 13.98 -2.49
CA THR A 45 -7.21 15.16 -1.88
C THR A 45 -8.42 14.81 -1.02
N ALA A 46 -8.97 13.60 -1.14
CA ALA A 46 -10.06 13.10 -0.31
C ALA A 46 -9.59 12.50 1.03
N GLY A 47 -8.28 12.32 1.22
CA GLY A 47 -7.69 11.81 2.46
C GLY A 47 -7.55 12.90 3.53
N THR A 48 -7.60 12.51 4.80
CA THR A 48 -7.39 13.42 5.95
C THR A 48 -5.95 13.45 6.46
N GLY A 49 -5.07 12.62 5.90
CA GLY A 49 -3.67 12.52 6.29
C GLY A 49 -2.90 13.81 6.11
N THR A 50 -2.06 14.15 7.09
CA THR A 50 -1.09 15.24 6.93
C THR A 50 0.14 14.68 6.22
N PRO A 51 0.53 15.21 5.04
CA PRO A 51 1.72 14.76 4.33
C PRO A 51 2.98 14.80 5.18
N ASN A 52 3.88 13.84 4.96
CA ASN A 52 5.18 13.70 5.62
C ASN A 52 5.12 13.54 7.15
N THR A 53 3.96 13.16 7.71
CA THR A 53 3.78 12.90 9.14
C THR A 53 3.40 11.44 9.38
N PRO A 54 4.30 10.61 9.93
CA PRO A 54 3.99 9.21 10.25
C PRO A 54 2.86 9.11 11.26
N THR A 55 1.94 8.19 11.02
CA THR A 55 0.78 7.95 11.89
C THR A 55 0.53 6.44 12.01
N ILE A 56 0.05 6.02 13.18
CA ILE A 56 -0.21 4.61 13.46
C ILE A 56 -1.48 4.14 12.75
N CYS A 57 -1.40 2.99 12.09
CA CYS A 57 -2.53 2.41 11.36
C CYS A 57 -3.42 1.58 12.27
N GLN A 58 -4.71 1.94 12.34
CA GLN A 58 -5.72 1.20 13.09
C GLN A 58 -6.45 0.13 12.24
N GLY A 59 -6.13 0.04 10.95
CA GLY A 59 -6.69 -0.97 10.05
C GLY A 59 -6.96 -0.43 8.64
N LYS A 60 -7.62 -1.26 7.83
CA LYS A 60 -7.89 -0.95 6.41
C LYS A 60 -8.83 0.24 6.23
N SER A 61 -9.85 0.38 7.08
CA SER A 61 -10.81 1.49 7.01
C SER A 61 -10.15 2.82 7.37
N ASP A 62 -9.30 2.82 8.39
CA ASP A 62 -8.54 3.98 8.83
C ASP A 62 -7.57 4.47 7.74
N ALA A 63 -6.86 3.54 7.08
CA ALA A 63 -6.01 3.87 5.93
C ALA A 63 -6.79 4.48 4.75
N LYS A 64 -8.04 4.06 4.52
CA LYS A 64 -8.92 4.69 3.51
C LYS A 64 -9.33 6.11 3.91
N THR A 65 -9.58 6.38 5.19
CA THR A 65 -9.87 7.73 5.68
C THR A 65 -8.65 8.63 5.56
N VAL A 66 -7.48 8.13 5.97
CA VAL A 66 -6.24 8.91 5.96
C VAL A 66 -5.70 9.13 4.55
N GLY A 67 -5.61 8.09 3.73
CA GLY A 67 -5.12 8.19 2.35
C GLY A 67 -6.16 8.68 1.34
N GLY A 68 -7.43 8.51 1.65
CA GLY A 68 -8.55 8.67 0.72
C GLY A 68 -8.87 7.36 -0.02
N PRO A 69 -10.15 7.14 -0.41
CA PRO A 69 -10.57 5.92 -1.09
C PRO A 69 -9.88 5.71 -2.45
N GLY A 70 -9.28 4.54 -2.63
CA GLY A 70 -8.52 4.17 -3.83
C GLY A 70 -7.16 4.86 -3.96
N SER A 71 -6.66 5.50 -2.90
CA SER A 71 -5.29 6.01 -2.86
C SER A 71 -4.26 4.88 -2.83
N MET A 72 -3.03 5.17 -3.28
CA MET A 72 -1.92 4.21 -3.16
C MET A 72 -1.70 3.78 -1.71
N LEU A 73 -1.73 4.72 -0.76
CA LEU A 73 -1.60 4.41 0.67
C LEU A 73 -2.68 3.45 1.16
N ALA A 74 -3.94 3.68 0.79
CA ALA A 74 -5.05 2.82 1.18
C ALA A 74 -4.92 1.41 0.57
N LEU A 75 -4.55 1.31 -0.70
CA LEU A 75 -4.41 0.02 -1.40
C LEU A 75 -3.21 -0.78 -0.90
N MET A 76 -2.06 -0.14 -0.69
CA MET A 76 -0.88 -0.79 -0.11
C MET A 76 -1.16 -1.28 1.31
N THR A 77 -1.85 -0.47 2.12
CA THR A 77 -2.23 -0.86 3.49
C THR A 77 -3.23 -2.01 3.48
N ALA A 78 -4.20 -2.01 2.56
CA ALA A 78 -5.14 -3.12 2.41
C ALA A 78 -4.42 -4.43 2.08
N ALA A 79 -3.53 -4.42 1.08
CA ALA A 79 -2.74 -5.57 0.67
C ALA A 79 -1.81 -6.09 1.77
N TYR A 80 -1.17 -5.18 2.51
CA TYR A 80 -0.35 -5.58 3.67
C TYR A 80 -1.21 -6.22 4.75
N ARG A 81 -2.35 -5.61 5.10
CA ARG A 81 -3.27 -6.12 6.13
C ARG A 81 -4.04 -7.39 5.70
N ASP A 82 -4.00 -7.79 4.43
CA ASP A 82 -4.42 -9.12 3.99
C ASP A 82 -3.37 -10.20 4.32
N SER A 83 -2.11 -9.82 4.51
CA SER A 83 -1.01 -10.73 4.85
C SER A 83 -0.68 -10.72 6.35
N ASP A 84 -0.79 -9.56 7.00
CA ASP A 84 -0.52 -9.36 8.43
C ASP A 84 -1.64 -8.49 9.07
N ASP A 85 -2.59 -9.15 9.69
CA ASP A 85 -3.79 -8.54 10.27
C ASP A 85 -3.57 -7.96 11.68
N PHE A 86 -2.50 -8.33 12.39
CA PHE A 86 -2.28 -7.95 13.79
C PHE A 86 -1.01 -7.14 14.08
N GLY A 87 -0.01 -7.14 13.19
CA GLY A 87 1.28 -6.47 13.41
C GLY A 87 1.15 -4.96 13.63
N GLU A 88 2.14 -4.38 14.32
CA GLU A 88 2.23 -2.93 14.49
C GLU A 88 2.58 -2.29 13.14
N LEU A 89 1.63 -1.55 12.57
CA LEU A 89 1.77 -0.91 11.28
C LEU A 89 1.67 0.60 11.40
N TRP A 90 2.61 1.29 10.78
CA TRP A 90 2.59 2.73 10.60
C TRP A 90 2.43 3.04 9.11
N TYR A 91 1.81 4.17 8.80
CA TYR A 91 1.85 4.72 7.47
C TYR A 91 2.39 6.14 7.45
N LEU A 92 3.10 6.48 6.38
CA LEU A 92 3.58 7.81 6.07
C LEU A 92 2.82 8.34 4.86
N PRO A 93 1.85 9.25 5.08
CA PRO A 93 1.15 9.94 4.00
C PRO A 93 2.11 10.77 3.17
N LEU A 94 2.10 10.59 1.86
CA LEU A 94 2.85 11.40 0.91
C LEU A 94 1.89 12.19 0.03
N ALA A 95 2.14 13.48 -0.17
CA ALA A 95 1.42 14.25 -1.18
C ALA A 95 1.97 13.92 -2.57
N ASP A 96 1.08 13.89 -3.56
CA ASP A 96 1.46 13.87 -4.96
C ASP A 96 2.36 15.09 -5.29
N ASP A 97 3.40 14.88 -6.11
CA ASP A 97 4.20 16.00 -6.58
C ASP A 97 3.38 16.87 -7.54
N GLY A 98 3.51 18.19 -7.40
CA GLY A 98 2.79 19.15 -8.25
C GLY A 98 3.20 19.08 -9.72
N SER A 99 4.38 18.52 -10.02
CA SER A 99 4.87 18.31 -11.39
C SER A 99 4.49 16.93 -11.96
N ALA A 100 4.00 16.01 -11.11
CA ALA A 100 3.70 14.65 -11.53
C ALA A 100 2.41 14.60 -12.34
N VAL A 101 2.42 13.75 -13.37
CA VAL A 101 1.30 13.60 -14.31
C VAL A 101 0.52 12.33 -13.98
N ALA A 102 -0.81 12.44 -13.91
CA ALA A 102 -1.66 11.26 -13.72
C ALA A 102 -1.55 10.32 -14.92
N ALA A 103 -1.45 9.02 -14.69
CA ALA A 103 -1.50 8.04 -15.78
C ALA A 103 -2.89 8.05 -16.42
N ASN A 104 -2.94 8.05 -17.76
CA ASN A 104 -4.17 8.02 -18.53
C ASN A 104 -4.30 6.72 -19.34
N GLY A 105 -5.53 6.22 -19.43
CA GLY A 105 -5.91 5.11 -20.32
C GLY A 105 -7.24 5.41 -20.97
N SER A 106 -7.61 4.68 -22.03
CA SER A 106 -8.96 4.83 -22.59
C SER A 106 -9.48 3.56 -23.23
N ILE A 107 -10.81 3.45 -23.26
CA ILE A 107 -11.56 2.42 -23.98
C ILE A 107 -12.53 3.13 -24.90
N ASN A 108 -12.49 2.81 -26.19
CA ASN A 108 -13.43 3.36 -27.17
C ASN A 108 -14.39 2.26 -27.65
N PHE A 109 -15.69 2.50 -27.53
CA PHE A 109 -16.72 1.63 -28.09
C PHE A 109 -16.96 2.01 -29.54
N THR A 110 -16.62 1.11 -30.47
CA THR A 110 -16.68 1.38 -31.92
C THR A 110 -17.98 0.93 -32.57
N ALA A 111 -18.76 0.07 -31.90
CA ALA A 111 -20.02 -0.46 -32.42
C ALA A 111 -21.07 -0.58 -31.30
N ALA A 112 -22.34 -0.50 -31.68
CA ALA A 112 -23.46 -0.73 -30.77
C ALA A 112 -23.55 -2.21 -30.40
N ALA A 113 -24.13 -2.50 -29.23
CA ALA A 113 -24.35 -3.86 -28.80
C ALA A 113 -25.41 -4.55 -29.67
N THR A 114 -25.10 -5.73 -30.18
CA THR A 114 -26.02 -6.52 -31.03
C THR A 114 -26.85 -7.53 -30.23
N ALA A 115 -26.45 -7.80 -28.99
CA ALA A 115 -27.13 -8.71 -28.08
C ALA A 115 -27.02 -8.19 -26.64
N VAL A 116 -27.90 -8.68 -25.78
CA VAL A 116 -27.82 -8.42 -24.34
C VAL A 116 -26.68 -9.23 -23.73
N GLY A 117 -25.88 -8.61 -22.87
CA GLY A 117 -24.75 -9.27 -22.21
C GLY A 117 -24.20 -8.46 -21.05
N VAL A 118 -23.06 -8.91 -20.51
CA VAL A 118 -22.32 -8.22 -19.47
C VAL A 118 -20.88 -8.07 -19.93
N LEU A 119 -20.36 -6.85 -19.85
CA LEU A 119 -18.95 -6.54 -20.03
C LEU A 119 -18.22 -6.75 -18.70
N PHE A 120 -17.20 -7.60 -18.71
CA PHE A 120 -16.33 -7.87 -17.58
C PHE A 120 -14.99 -7.17 -17.81
N LEU A 121 -14.70 -6.13 -17.03
CA LEU A 121 -13.47 -5.34 -17.13
C LEU A 121 -12.69 -5.44 -15.82
N TYR A 122 -11.41 -5.79 -15.88
CA TYR A 122 -10.54 -5.72 -14.71
C TYR A 122 -9.80 -4.39 -14.68
N LEU A 123 -10.00 -3.63 -13.60
CA LEU A 123 -9.28 -2.39 -13.32
C LEU A 123 -8.52 -2.57 -12.01
N ALA A 124 -7.19 -2.45 -12.06
CA ALA A 124 -6.31 -2.63 -10.89
C ALA A 124 -6.56 -3.94 -10.11
N GLY A 125 -6.85 -5.03 -10.84
CA GLY A 125 -7.14 -6.34 -10.24
C GLY A 125 -8.57 -6.51 -9.69
N GLN A 126 -9.40 -5.46 -9.73
CA GLN A 126 -10.82 -5.53 -9.34
C GLN A 126 -11.72 -5.72 -10.56
N LEU A 127 -12.71 -6.61 -10.44
CA LEU A 127 -13.69 -6.86 -11.48
C LEU A 127 -14.79 -5.79 -11.48
N VAL A 128 -14.92 -5.07 -12.58
CA VAL A 128 -16.00 -4.13 -12.88
C VAL A 128 -16.92 -4.77 -13.91
N THR A 129 -18.20 -4.92 -13.55
CA THR A 129 -19.21 -5.51 -14.43
C THR A 129 -20.17 -4.44 -14.93
N GLN A 130 -20.32 -4.34 -16.25
CA GLN A 130 -21.26 -3.40 -16.88
C GLN A 130 -22.30 -4.15 -17.69
N ASN A 131 -23.57 -3.98 -17.36
CA ASN A 131 -24.68 -4.53 -18.15
C ASN A 131 -24.77 -3.82 -19.50
N VAL A 132 -24.95 -4.61 -20.56
CA VAL A 132 -25.07 -4.14 -21.94
C VAL A 132 -26.40 -4.63 -22.51
N ASN A 133 -27.26 -3.70 -22.90
CA ASN A 133 -28.53 -3.99 -23.58
C ASN A 133 -28.37 -3.81 -25.10
N ALA A 134 -29.12 -4.60 -25.89
CA ALA A 134 -29.05 -4.58 -27.35
C ALA A 134 -29.47 -3.25 -28.02
N SER A 135 -30.04 -2.31 -27.26
CA SER A 135 -30.42 -0.98 -27.75
C SER A 135 -29.47 0.15 -27.30
N LEU A 136 -28.43 -0.16 -26.51
CA LEU A 136 -27.49 0.87 -26.05
C LEU A 136 -26.62 1.33 -27.21
N THR A 137 -26.61 2.64 -27.43
CA THR A 137 -25.60 3.26 -28.30
C THR A 137 -24.22 3.22 -27.64
N PRO A 138 -23.12 3.29 -28.41
CA PRO A 138 -21.77 3.36 -27.86
C PRO A 138 -21.58 4.48 -26.82
N ALA A 139 -22.24 5.63 -27.03
CA ALA A 139 -22.19 6.77 -26.11
C ALA A 139 -22.96 6.51 -24.80
N GLN A 140 -24.10 5.84 -24.87
CA GLN A 140 -24.85 5.43 -23.68
C GLN A 140 -24.07 4.37 -22.89
N LEU A 141 -23.40 3.44 -23.57
CA LEU A 141 -22.55 2.44 -22.93
C LEU A 141 -21.33 3.08 -22.24
N ALA A 142 -20.68 4.04 -22.89
CA ALA A 142 -19.59 4.82 -22.30
C ALA A 142 -20.04 5.53 -21.01
N THR A 143 -21.18 6.22 -21.07
CA THR A 143 -21.77 6.90 -19.89
C THR A 143 -22.07 5.92 -18.76
N ALA A 144 -22.67 4.76 -19.09
CA ALA A 144 -22.99 3.74 -18.10
C ALA A 144 -21.73 3.16 -17.44
N LEU A 145 -20.69 2.85 -18.22
CA LEU A 145 -19.42 2.36 -17.69
C LEU A 145 -18.75 3.39 -16.77
N VAL A 146 -18.77 4.67 -17.14
CA VAL A 146 -18.25 5.76 -16.30
C VAL A 146 -18.95 5.81 -14.94
N ALA A 147 -20.28 5.69 -14.92
CA ALA A 147 -21.05 5.67 -13.69
C ALA A 147 -20.68 4.47 -12.81
N THR A 148 -20.58 3.27 -13.40
CA THR A 148 -20.22 2.05 -12.67
C THR A 148 -18.81 2.13 -12.08
N VAL A 149 -17.84 2.66 -12.84
CA VAL A 149 -16.45 2.81 -12.37
C VAL A 149 -16.38 3.83 -11.24
N ASN A 150 -17.02 4.99 -11.37
CA ASN A 150 -16.97 6.04 -10.35
C ASN A 150 -17.78 5.69 -9.08
N ALA A 151 -18.75 4.77 -9.17
CA ALA A 151 -19.45 4.23 -8.00
C ALA A 151 -18.54 3.33 -7.14
N ALA A 152 -17.55 2.66 -7.75
CA ALA A 152 -16.55 1.87 -7.04
C ALA A 152 -15.41 2.78 -6.54
N SER A 153 -15.67 3.47 -5.43
CA SER A 153 -14.75 4.47 -4.86
C SER A 153 -13.38 3.92 -4.43
N ASP A 154 -13.25 2.61 -4.26
CA ASP A 154 -11.98 1.95 -3.91
C ASP A 154 -11.03 1.77 -5.10
N LEU A 155 -11.48 1.98 -6.34
CA LEU A 155 -10.61 1.89 -7.51
C LEU A 155 -9.55 3.02 -7.51
N PRO A 156 -8.32 2.76 -7.94
CA PRO A 156 -7.26 3.78 -8.06
C PRO A 156 -7.42 4.69 -9.29
N VAL A 157 -8.52 4.58 -10.03
CA VAL A 157 -8.79 5.36 -11.24
C VAL A 157 -10.14 6.04 -11.15
N THR A 158 -10.26 7.20 -11.79
CA THR A 158 -11.53 7.85 -12.11
C THR A 158 -11.80 7.69 -13.60
N ALA A 159 -13.08 7.63 -13.97
CA ALA A 159 -13.50 7.55 -15.36
C ALA A 159 -14.28 8.79 -15.77
N ALA A 160 -14.11 9.22 -17.02
CA ALA A 160 -14.89 10.27 -17.65
C ALA A 160 -15.14 9.94 -19.12
N VAL A 161 -16.26 10.39 -19.67
CA VAL A 161 -16.49 10.35 -21.12
C VAL A 161 -15.54 11.35 -21.78
N ASP A 162 -14.92 10.97 -22.90
CA ASP A 162 -14.04 11.84 -23.67
C ASP A 162 -14.81 13.06 -24.20
N GLY A 163 -14.22 14.26 -24.05
CA GLY A 163 -14.88 15.51 -24.43
C GLY A 163 -15.08 15.69 -25.95
N THR A 164 -14.38 14.89 -26.77
CA THR A 164 -14.51 14.91 -28.23
C THR A 164 -15.28 13.70 -28.76
N THR A 165 -15.01 12.52 -28.20
CA THR A 165 -15.55 11.25 -28.67
C THR A 165 -16.47 10.65 -27.61
N THR A 166 -17.78 10.86 -27.75
CA THR A 166 -18.77 10.44 -26.73
C THR A 166 -18.85 8.94 -26.49
N SER A 167 -18.34 8.11 -27.41
CA SER A 167 -18.22 6.66 -27.28
C SER A 167 -16.96 6.18 -26.56
N LYS A 168 -16.08 7.10 -26.14
CA LYS A 168 -14.80 6.80 -25.52
C LYS A 168 -14.84 7.16 -24.03
N VAL A 169 -14.34 6.24 -23.21
CA VAL A 169 -14.14 6.39 -21.77
C VAL A 169 -12.66 6.60 -21.51
N ASN A 170 -12.31 7.72 -20.90
CA ASN A 170 -10.97 8.02 -20.42
C ASN A 170 -10.89 7.66 -18.94
N PHE A 171 -9.82 6.96 -18.57
CA PHE A 171 -9.45 6.63 -17.22
C PHE A 171 -8.25 7.46 -16.80
N THR A 172 -8.28 7.99 -15.59
CA THR A 172 -7.21 8.79 -15.01
C THR A 172 -6.88 8.25 -13.63
N ALA A 173 -5.60 7.98 -13.36
CA ALA A 173 -5.17 7.57 -12.03
C ALA A 173 -5.48 8.65 -10.98
N LYS A 174 -5.88 8.22 -9.78
CA LYS A 174 -6.18 9.12 -8.66
C LYS A 174 -4.93 9.72 -8.02
N ASN A 175 -3.84 8.96 -7.99
CA ASN A 175 -2.54 9.43 -7.58
C ASN A 175 -1.64 9.64 -8.81
N THR A 176 -0.85 10.70 -8.78
CA THR A 176 0.15 11.00 -9.79
C THR A 176 1.46 10.34 -9.39
N VAL A 177 2.07 9.62 -10.33
CA VAL A 177 3.31 8.89 -10.07
C VAL A 177 4.34 9.38 -11.08
N ASP A 178 5.45 9.95 -10.62
CA ASP A 178 6.65 10.16 -11.47
C ASP A 178 7.63 8.96 -11.43
N ALA A 179 7.22 7.87 -10.77
CA ALA A 179 7.97 6.62 -10.74
C ALA A 179 7.63 5.75 -11.96
N THR A 180 8.53 5.70 -12.93
CA THR A 180 8.47 4.68 -13.98
C THR A 180 9.00 3.36 -13.40
N PHE A 181 8.09 2.43 -13.08
CA PHE A 181 8.44 1.06 -12.74
C PHE A 181 8.78 0.30 -14.03
N THR A 182 10.05 -0.04 -14.22
CA THR A 182 10.48 -0.86 -15.36
C THR A 182 10.85 -2.26 -14.87
N ARG A 183 10.19 -3.27 -15.42
CA ARG A 183 10.63 -4.67 -15.30
C ARG A 183 11.51 -4.99 -16.50
N THR A 184 12.81 -5.16 -16.29
CA THR A 184 13.68 -5.72 -17.34
C THR A 184 13.64 -7.24 -17.27
N ALA A 185 13.82 -7.90 -18.42
CA ALA A 185 13.82 -9.36 -18.52
C ALA A 185 15.08 -9.98 -17.86
N ALA A 186 15.09 -10.01 -16.52
CA ALA A 186 16.00 -10.80 -15.69
C ALA A 186 15.59 -10.86 -14.20
N GLY A 187 14.33 -10.53 -13.84
CA GLY A 187 13.90 -10.54 -12.44
C GLY A 187 14.26 -9.29 -11.63
N ASP A 188 14.84 -8.28 -12.27
CA ASP A 188 15.15 -6.99 -11.64
C ASP A 188 13.97 -6.01 -11.77
N TYR A 189 13.60 -5.43 -10.64
CA TYR A 189 12.64 -4.33 -10.54
C TYR A 189 13.43 -3.03 -10.33
N SER A 190 13.43 -2.12 -11.29
CA SER A 190 14.00 -0.79 -11.10
C SER A 190 12.89 0.25 -10.91
N ILE A 191 13.02 1.02 -9.83
CA ILE A 191 12.27 2.26 -9.61
C ILE A 191 13.19 3.39 -10.10
N SER A 192 12.83 4.02 -11.21
CA SER A 192 13.51 5.22 -11.69
C SER A 192 12.69 6.43 -11.23
N LEU A 193 13.20 7.15 -10.23
CA LEU A 193 12.74 8.49 -9.84
C LEU A 193 13.54 9.51 -10.66
N ARG A 194 12.90 10.56 -11.20
CA ARG A 194 13.61 11.58 -12.00
C ARG A 194 14.31 12.59 -11.07
N GLU A 195 15.41 13.19 -11.55
CA GLU A 195 16.36 13.99 -10.73
C GLU A 195 15.76 15.18 -9.95
N THR A 196 14.53 15.59 -10.22
CA THR A 196 13.79 16.57 -9.41
C THR A 196 13.41 16.05 -8.01
N ASP A 197 13.38 14.73 -7.79
CA ASP A 197 13.01 14.10 -6.51
C ASP A 197 14.15 14.03 -5.47
N VAL A 198 15.39 14.35 -5.84
CA VAL A 198 16.56 14.27 -4.92
C VAL A 198 16.45 15.28 -3.76
N GLN A 199 15.77 16.41 -3.97
CA GLN A 199 15.53 17.41 -2.92
C GLN A 199 14.34 17.05 -2.01
N ALA A 200 13.33 16.36 -2.56
CA ALA A 200 12.21 15.83 -1.77
C ALA A 200 12.66 14.62 -0.91
N PHE A 201 13.57 13.79 -1.43
CA PHE A 201 14.17 12.68 -0.70
C PHE A 201 15.10 13.15 0.44
N GLN A 202 15.75 14.31 0.32
CA GLN A 202 16.49 14.93 1.43
C GLN A 202 15.56 15.36 2.58
N GLY A 203 14.36 15.86 2.28
CA GLY A 203 13.34 16.18 3.28
C GLY A 203 12.83 14.93 4.00
N GLN A 204 12.59 13.85 3.26
CA GLN A 204 12.13 12.57 3.81
C GLN A 204 13.22 11.82 4.59
N ALA A 205 14.48 11.90 4.17
CA ALA A 205 15.62 11.38 4.91
C ALA A 205 15.84 12.15 6.23
N THR A 206 15.58 13.46 6.24
CA THR A 206 15.63 14.28 7.48
C THR A 206 14.49 13.93 8.44
N ALA A 207 13.28 13.66 7.93
CA ALA A 207 12.14 13.21 8.74
C ALA A 207 12.30 11.76 9.25
N ALA A 208 12.88 10.87 8.44
CA ALA A 208 13.22 9.50 8.85
C ALA A 208 14.37 9.45 9.86
N ALA A 209 15.33 10.38 9.78
CA ALA A 209 16.40 10.52 10.77
C ALA A 209 15.89 11.00 12.14
N ALA A 210 14.76 11.69 12.21
CA ALA A 210 14.12 12.06 13.47
C ALA A 210 13.42 10.87 14.17
N ALA A 211 13.23 9.73 13.48
CA ALA A 211 12.54 8.55 13.99
C ALA A 211 13.48 7.39 14.38
N SER A 212 14.80 7.50 14.19
CA SER A 212 15.76 6.44 14.56
C SER A 212 17.09 7.00 15.08
N ASP A 213 17.57 6.48 16.21
CA ASP A 213 18.84 6.85 16.87
C ASP A 213 20.11 6.43 16.10
N VAL A 214 20.06 6.34 14.76
CA VAL A 214 21.19 5.94 13.89
C VAL A 214 21.41 6.99 12.80
N ALA A 215 21.51 8.25 13.20
CA ALA A 215 21.63 9.40 12.30
C ALA A 215 22.89 9.39 11.40
N ALA A 216 23.99 8.73 11.83
CA ALA A 216 25.25 8.77 11.08
C ALA A 216 25.41 7.64 10.05
N ALA A 217 24.85 6.46 10.29
CA ALA A 217 25.05 5.31 9.41
C ALA A 217 24.17 5.37 8.15
N ALA A 218 22.93 5.86 8.28
CA ALA A 218 22.01 6.01 7.14
C ALA A 218 22.47 7.13 6.17
N ALA A 219 22.96 8.25 6.70
CA ALA A 219 23.51 9.34 5.89
C ALA A 219 24.77 8.92 5.12
N SER A 220 25.67 8.15 5.76
CA SER A 220 26.87 7.61 5.11
C SER A 220 26.53 6.59 4.02
N ALA A 221 25.51 5.75 4.20
CA ALA A 221 25.08 4.79 3.19
C ALA A 221 24.48 5.48 1.95
N ALA A 222 23.69 6.54 2.15
CA ALA A 222 23.10 7.33 1.07
C ALA A 222 24.16 8.09 0.26
N VAL A 223 25.16 8.70 0.92
CA VAL A 223 26.24 9.42 0.24
C VAL A 223 27.20 8.46 -0.51
N THR A 224 27.45 7.27 0.04
CA THR A 224 28.29 6.26 -0.64
C THR A 224 27.58 5.65 -1.86
N ALA A 225 26.26 5.47 -1.83
CA ALA A 225 25.48 5.02 -2.99
C ALA A 225 25.57 6.02 -4.17
N ILE A 226 25.56 7.33 -3.88
CA ILE A 226 25.71 8.39 -4.89
C ILE A 226 27.11 8.41 -5.54
N LYS A 227 28.16 8.02 -4.80
CA LYS A 227 29.55 8.10 -5.28
C LYS A 227 30.01 6.89 -6.11
N THR A 228 29.27 5.79 -6.06
CA THR A 228 29.67 4.50 -6.68
C THR A 228 29.05 4.29 -8.07
N LEU A 229 28.20 5.21 -8.52
CA LEU A 229 27.66 5.25 -9.88
C LEU A 229 28.43 6.32 -10.69
N LYS A 230 29.56 5.91 -11.28
CA LYS A 230 30.14 6.55 -12.47
C LYS A 230 30.07 5.55 -13.62
#